data_AF-A6VK50-F1
#
_entry.id   AF-A6VK50-F1
#
_cell.length_a   1.000
_cell.length_b   1.000
_cell.length_c   1.000
_cell.angle_alpha   90.00
_cell.angle_beta   90.00
_cell.angle_gamma   90.00
#
_symmetry.space_group_name_H-M   'P 1'
#
loop_
_entity.id
_entity.type
_entity.pdbx_description
1 polymer ?
#
loop_
_entity_poly.entity_id
_entity_poly.type
_entity_poly.pdbx_seq_one_letter_code
_entity_poly.pdbx_strand_id
1 'polypeptide(L)'
;MIRKTLSKIKEATFCIELPNKNANDMPTPAGSGFFISPDGWFVTAAHVVMRKNGSPRPDANKAFLTKEGNGDNPGPMCHHVTLEYLIPKLDIALLKVNFEKNSDKEWLNGKTEFPFIKISTANLEMGEPVYSFGYPLSSYGIIKPGELGYIKLSPRVTSAVISSDLETNAPIMGENAPKYYVLDKALNYGNSGGPIVSTKTGNVHAICSSFQPVAIKQPHLMDTDGKPMNIVIPSIYGVVSSFDNMDIIELLKSLHVPVE
;
A
#
# COMPACT_ATOMS: atom_id res chain seq x y z
N MET A 1 -14.88 14.27 -10.36
CA MET A 1 -13.70 14.73 -9.60
C MET A 1 -12.55 13.72 -9.67
N ILE A 2 -12.73 12.46 -9.26
CA ILE A 2 -11.71 11.38 -9.33
C ILE A 2 -11.00 11.27 -10.69
N ARG A 3 -11.75 11.29 -11.81
CA ARG A 3 -11.18 11.16 -13.16
C ARG A 3 -10.09 12.21 -13.48
N LYS A 4 -10.14 13.39 -12.85
CA LYS A 4 -9.16 14.47 -13.08
C LYS A 4 -7.78 14.14 -12.51
N THR A 5 -7.74 13.40 -11.40
CA THR A 5 -6.53 13.10 -10.63
C THR A 5 -6.07 11.65 -10.81
N LEU A 6 -6.97 10.75 -11.20
CA LEU A 6 -6.73 9.31 -11.27
C LEU A 6 -5.55 8.94 -12.19
N SER A 7 -5.35 9.61 -13.32
CA SER A 7 -4.21 9.30 -14.21
C SER A 7 -2.88 9.43 -13.47
N LYS A 8 -2.69 10.54 -12.77
CA LYS A 8 -1.48 10.81 -11.99
C LYS A 8 -1.30 9.79 -10.85
N ILE A 9 -2.39 9.44 -10.16
CA ILE A 9 -2.32 8.41 -9.11
C ILE A 9 -1.93 7.07 -9.71
N LYS A 10 -2.60 6.66 -10.79
CA LYS A 10 -2.28 5.43 -11.51
C LYS A 10 -0.83 5.41 -11.95
N GLU A 11 -0.28 6.51 -12.48
CA GLU A 11 1.10 6.60 -12.94
C GLU A 11 2.12 6.33 -11.83
N ALA A 12 1.89 6.89 -10.64
CA ALA A 12 2.81 6.79 -9.50
C ALA A 12 2.62 5.54 -8.62
N THR A 13 1.48 4.85 -8.70
CA THR A 13 1.18 3.64 -7.90
C THR A 13 1.62 2.36 -8.60
N PHE A 14 2.21 1.45 -7.83
CA PHE A 14 2.72 0.15 -8.30
C PHE A 14 2.30 -0.98 -7.36
N CYS A 15 2.19 -2.19 -7.89
CA CYS A 15 2.16 -3.41 -7.12
C CYS A 15 3.58 -3.70 -6.61
N ILE A 16 3.70 -4.11 -5.36
CA ILE A 16 4.97 -4.56 -4.79
C ILE A 16 5.00 -6.08 -4.88
N GLU A 17 5.97 -6.61 -5.58
CA GLU A 17 6.23 -8.05 -5.64
C GLU A 17 7.47 -8.39 -4.82
N LEU A 18 7.34 -9.36 -3.92
CA LEU A 18 8.41 -9.84 -3.07
C LEU A 18 8.64 -11.33 -3.28
N PRO A 19 9.88 -11.83 -3.09
CA PRO A 19 10.15 -13.26 -3.13
C PRO A 19 9.25 -14.03 -2.17
N ASN A 20 8.72 -15.16 -2.66
CA ASN A 20 7.81 -15.99 -1.89
C ASN A 20 8.32 -17.43 -1.83
N LYS A 21 8.68 -17.87 -0.61
CA LYS A 21 9.18 -19.23 -0.36
C LYS A 21 8.19 -20.33 -0.72
N ASN A 22 6.89 -20.06 -0.60
CA ASN A 22 5.84 -21.00 -1.01
C ASN A 22 5.71 -21.07 -2.54
N ALA A 23 6.39 -20.18 -3.26
CA ALA A 23 6.45 -20.13 -4.72
C ALA A 23 7.90 -20.25 -5.24
N ASN A 24 8.76 -20.98 -4.52
CA ASN A 24 10.18 -21.18 -4.89
C ASN A 24 10.93 -19.86 -5.13
N ASP A 25 10.71 -18.88 -4.25
CA ASP A 25 11.27 -17.52 -4.32
C ASP A 25 10.88 -16.71 -5.57
N MET A 26 9.90 -17.17 -6.35
CA MET A 26 9.25 -16.36 -7.38
C MET A 26 8.72 -15.06 -6.74
N PRO A 27 8.93 -13.89 -7.35
CA PRO A 27 8.28 -12.66 -6.93
C PRO A 27 6.77 -12.82 -7.04
N THR A 28 6.05 -12.49 -5.96
CA THR A 28 4.57 -12.55 -5.95
C THR A 28 4.00 -11.27 -5.36
N PRO A 29 2.78 -10.85 -5.78
CA PRO A 29 2.13 -9.67 -5.24
C PRO A 29 2.04 -9.72 -3.70
N ALA A 30 2.58 -8.69 -3.05
CA ALA A 30 2.61 -8.56 -1.60
C ALA A 30 1.76 -7.38 -1.09
N GLY A 31 1.64 -6.33 -1.90
CA GLY A 31 0.91 -5.11 -1.54
C GLY A 31 0.96 -4.07 -2.65
N SER A 32 0.56 -2.86 -2.32
CA SER A 32 0.64 -1.68 -3.18
C SER A 32 1.55 -0.63 -2.55
N GLY A 33 2.00 0.32 -3.36
CA GLY A 33 2.67 1.52 -2.87
C GLY A 33 2.76 2.56 -3.97
N PHE A 34 3.32 3.72 -3.67
CA PHE A 34 3.39 4.80 -4.65
C PHE A 34 4.59 5.72 -4.42
N PHE A 35 5.05 6.33 -5.51
CA PHE A 35 6.08 7.36 -5.45
C PHE A 35 5.55 8.66 -4.84
N ILE A 36 6.33 9.21 -3.91
CA ILE A 36 6.04 10.46 -3.20
C ILE A 36 7.03 11.58 -3.53
N SER A 37 8.09 11.26 -4.27
CA SER A 37 9.07 12.25 -4.72
C SER A 37 9.59 11.94 -6.14
N PRO A 38 10.06 12.98 -6.87
CA PRO A 38 10.61 12.81 -8.22
C PRO A 38 11.89 11.96 -8.25
N ASP A 39 12.67 11.98 -7.17
CA ASP A 39 13.94 11.26 -7.06
C ASP A 39 13.78 9.80 -6.59
N GLY A 40 12.55 9.31 -6.41
CA GLY A 40 12.27 7.89 -6.21
C GLY A 40 12.04 7.43 -4.77
N TRP A 41 11.62 8.32 -3.87
CA TRP A 41 11.02 7.88 -2.61
C TRP A 41 9.66 7.25 -2.88
N PHE A 42 9.47 6.04 -2.38
CA PHE A 42 8.30 5.21 -2.58
C PHE A 42 7.77 4.73 -1.23
N VAL A 43 6.49 4.94 -0.97
CA VAL A 43 5.87 4.58 0.31
C VAL A 43 4.98 3.36 0.17
N THR A 44 4.95 2.53 1.21
CA THR A 44 4.03 1.41 1.37
C THR A 44 3.74 1.17 2.86
N ALA A 45 2.93 0.16 3.16
CA ALA A 45 2.67 -0.24 4.53
C ALA A 45 3.85 -1.08 5.08
N ALA A 46 4.20 -0.86 6.35
CA ALA A 46 5.32 -1.56 7.00
C ALA A 46 5.11 -3.08 6.96
N HIS A 47 3.90 -3.55 7.24
CA HIS A 47 3.60 -4.98 7.24
C HIS A 47 3.76 -5.67 5.87
N VAL A 48 3.83 -4.93 4.76
CA VAL A 48 4.12 -5.49 3.42
C VAL A 48 5.58 -5.95 3.33
N VAL A 49 6.50 -5.21 3.95
CA VAL A 49 7.96 -5.43 3.90
C VAL A 49 8.53 -5.96 5.22
N MET A 50 7.66 -6.41 6.12
CA MET A 50 8.00 -6.89 7.46
C MET A 50 7.59 -8.35 7.65
N ARG A 51 8.28 -9.05 8.54
CA ARG A 51 7.90 -10.38 8.99
C ARG A 51 6.79 -10.29 10.05
N LYS A 52 6.10 -11.40 10.29
CA LYS A 52 5.06 -11.49 11.33
C LYS A 52 5.54 -11.13 12.74
N ASN A 53 6.84 -11.29 13.02
CA ASN A 53 7.45 -10.93 14.30
C ASN A 53 7.86 -9.45 14.40
N GLY A 54 7.51 -8.62 13.42
CA GLY A 54 7.80 -7.19 13.44
C GLY A 54 9.18 -6.79 12.91
N SER A 55 10.05 -7.74 12.52
CA SER A 55 11.37 -7.39 11.97
C SER A 55 11.33 -7.20 10.44
N PRO A 56 12.23 -6.36 9.87
CA PRO A 56 12.31 -6.19 8.43
C PRO A 56 12.51 -7.53 7.71
N ARG A 57 11.90 -7.67 6.53
CA ARG A 57 12.21 -8.79 5.63
C ARG A 57 13.63 -8.64 5.08
N PRO A 58 14.49 -9.67 5.16
CA PRO A 58 15.86 -9.59 4.64
C PRO A 58 15.92 -9.49 3.10
N ASP A 59 14.83 -9.89 2.44
CA ASP A 59 14.64 -9.87 1.00
C ASP A 59 13.80 -8.67 0.52
N ALA A 60 13.52 -7.68 1.39
CA ALA A 60 12.78 -6.48 1.00
C ALA A 60 13.47 -5.72 -0.15
N ASN A 61 14.81 -5.73 -0.19
CA ASN A 61 15.59 -5.08 -1.24
C ASN A 61 15.59 -5.85 -2.58
N LYS A 62 14.91 -7.00 -2.63
CA LYS A 62 14.66 -7.76 -3.86
C LYS A 62 13.27 -7.49 -4.43
N ALA A 63 12.58 -6.46 -3.92
CA ALA A 63 11.27 -6.09 -4.41
C ALA A 63 11.31 -5.66 -5.89
N PHE A 64 10.30 -6.06 -6.63
CA PHE A 64 9.94 -5.45 -7.91
C PHE A 64 8.73 -4.56 -7.71
N LEU A 65 8.70 -3.42 -8.40
CA LEU A 65 7.51 -2.58 -8.46
C LEU A 65 6.90 -2.76 -9.85
N THR A 66 5.72 -3.36 -9.96
CA THR A 66 5.13 -3.76 -11.23
C THR A 66 3.76 -3.13 -11.45
N LYS A 67 3.38 -2.98 -12.72
CA LYS A 67 2.06 -2.51 -13.15
C LYS A 67 1.47 -3.43 -14.18
N GLU A 68 0.16 -3.30 -14.38
CA GLU A 68 -0.54 -4.02 -15.44
C GLU A 68 0.05 -3.68 -16.82
N GLY A 69 0.21 -4.71 -17.65
CA GLY A 69 0.52 -4.57 -19.06
C GLY A 69 -0.74 -4.35 -19.90
N ASN A 70 -0.53 -4.11 -21.19
CA ASN A 70 -1.61 -3.98 -22.17
C ASN A 70 -1.54 -5.15 -23.16
N GLY A 71 -2.31 -6.21 -22.90
CA GLY A 71 -2.33 -7.41 -23.74
C GLY A 71 -0.95 -8.09 -23.74
N ASP A 72 -0.29 -8.08 -24.89
CA ASP A 72 1.01 -8.72 -25.11
C ASP A 72 2.20 -7.92 -24.55
N ASN A 73 2.00 -6.64 -24.23
CA ASN A 73 3.07 -5.80 -23.71
C ASN A 73 3.15 -5.88 -22.19
N PRO A 74 4.33 -6.22 -21.60
CA PRO A 74 4.51 -6.18 -20.17
C PRO A 74 4.29 -4.76 -19.64
N GLY A 75 3.76 -4.66 -18.43
CA GLY A 75 3.56 -3.36 -17.80
C GLY A 75 4.86 -2.73 -17.33
N PRO A 76 4.82 -1.44 -16.95
CA PRO A 76 5.94 -0.78 -16.30
C PRO A 76 6.47 -1.59 -15.11
N MET A 77 7.78 -1.64 -15.00
CA MET A 77 8.47 -2.29 -13.88
C MET A 77 9.64 -1.43 -13.39
N CYS A 78 9.82 -1.38 -12.08
CA CYS A 78 11.03 -0.88 -11.42
C CYS A 78 11.75 -2.01 -10.68
N HIS A 79 13.07 -1.87 -10.59
CA HIS A 79 13.97 -2.70 -9.82
C HIS A 79 14.94 -1.80 -9.02
N HIS A 80 15.92 -2.38 -8.33
CA HIS A 80 16.85 -1.65 -7.44
C HIS A 80 16.12 -0.85 -6.36
N VAL A 81 15.24 -1.55 -5.66
CA VAL A 81 14.48 -1.04 -4.53
C VAL A 81 15.27 -1.33 -3.24
N THR A 82 15.44 -0.33 -2.39
CA THR A 82 16.06 -0.46 -1.07
C THR A 82 15.06 -0.04 0.00
N LEU A 83 14.87 -0.86 1.04
CA LEU A 83 14.17 -0.46 2.26
C LEU A 83 15.10 0.43 3.10
N GLU A 84 14.74 1.71 3.22
CA GLU A 84 15.53 2.70 3.96
C GLU A 84 14.95 2.95 5.35
N TYR A 85 13.63 3.10 5.44
CA TYR A 85 12.95 3.37 6.70
C TYR A 85 11.78 2.41 6.92
N LEU A 86 11.73 1.84 8.11
CA LEU A 86 10.62 1.02 8.60
C LEU A 86 10.09 1.64 9.88
N ILE A 87 8.81 2.02 9.88
CA ILE A 87 8.15 2.71 11.00
C ILE A 87 6.91 1.90 11.41
N PRO A 88 7.09 0.76 12.11
CA PRO A 88 5.99 -0.16 12.41
C PRO A 88 4.86 0.48 13.22
N LYS A 89 5.19 1.45 14.09
CA LYS A 89 4.21 2.19 14.91
C LYS A 89 3.15 2.91 14.06
N LEU A 90 3.54 3.38 12.87
CA LEU A 90 2.64 4.03 11.91
C LEU A 90 2.20 3.08 10.79
N ASP A 91 2.67 1.82 10.82
CA ASP A 91 2.57 0.88 9.69
C ASP A 91 3.04 1.49 8.37
N ILE A 92 4.09 2.33 8.38
CA ILE A 92 4.66 2.98 7.18
C ILE A 92 6.07 2.43 6.92
N ALA A 93 6.39 2.20 5.65
CA ALA A 93 7.75 1.97 5.17
C ALA A 93 8.08 2.90 4.00
N LEU A 94 9.32 3.40 3.98
CA LEU A 94 9.88 4.14 2.86
C LEU A 94 10.94 3.30 2.17
N LEU A 95 10.72 3.10 0.88
CA LEU A 95 11.64 2.47 -0.04
C LEU A 95 12.28 3.56 -0.91
N LYS A 96 13.54 3.35 -1.28
CA LYS A 96 14.25 4.16 -2.26
C LYS A 96 14.44 3.38 -3.54
N VAL A 97 14.03 3.95 -4.66
CA VAL A 97 14.23 3.41 -5.99
C VAL A 97 15.25 4.27 -6.72
N ASN A 98 16.28 3.64 -7.27
CA ASN A 98 17.30 4.37 -8.01
C ASN A 98 16.79 4.71 -9.43
N PHE A 99 16.60 6.00 -9.73
CA PHE A 99 16.12 6.45 -11.03
C PHE A 99 17.07 6.09 -12.17
N GLU A 100 18.37 6.36 -12.02
CA GLU A 100 19.38 6.11 -13.06
C GLU A 100 19.39 4.65 -13.50
N LYS A 101 19.31 3.71 -12.55
CA LYS A 101 19.26 2.27 -12.84
C LYS A 101 17.94 1.78 -13.44
N ASN A 102 16.92 2.63 -13.50
CA ASN A 102 15.65 2.35 -14.17
C ASN A 102 15.43 3.26 -15.39
N SER A 103 16.34 4.18 -15.69
CA SER A 103 16.17 5.17 -16.76
C SER A 103 16.15 4.57 -18.17
N ASP A 104 16.63 3.33 -18.32
CA ASP A 104 16.60 2.54 -19.55
C ASP A 104 15.20 2.01 -19.91
N LYS A 105 14.23 2.08 -18.98
CA LYS A 105 12.88 1.53 -19.20
C LYS A 105 12.06 2.43 -20.13
N GLU A 106 11.36 1.80 -21.07
CA GLU A 106 10.55 2.50 -22.09
C GLU A 106 9.57 3.53 -21.50
N TRP A 107 8.92 3.18 -20.38
CA TRP A 107 7.94 4.06 -19.71
C TRP A 107 8.56 5.29 -19.01
N LEU A 108 9.89 5.32 -18.89
CA LEU A 108 10.71 6.43 -18.41
C LEU A 108 11.50 7.13 -19.51
N ASN A 109 11.34 6.72 -20.78
CA ASN A 109 12.06 7.35 -21.89
C ASN A 109 11.80 8.86 -21.95
N GLY A 110 12.87 9.65 -21.99
CA GLY A 110 12.83 11.11 -22.00
C GLY A 110 12.43 11.76 -20.67
N LYS A 111 12.26 10.99 -19.59
CA LYS A 111 12.00 11.51 -18.24
C LYS A 111 13.29 11.61 -17.45
N THR A 112 13.33 12.55 -16.52
CA THR A 112 14.43 12.75 -15.55
C THR A 112 13.99 12.48 -14.11
N GLU A 113 12.73 12.13 -13.92
CA GLU A 113 12.11 11.90 -12.61
C GLU A 113 11.01 10.85 -12.68
N PHE A 114 10.72 10.22 -11.54
CA PHE A 114 9.57 9.35 -11.39
C PHE A 114 8.27 10.15 -11.32
N PRO A 115 7.15 9.65 -11.86
CA PRO A 115 5.84 10.21 -11.55
C PRO A 115 5.57 10.04 -10.05
N PHE A 116 5.16 11.10 -9.37
CA PHE A 116 4.93 11.08 -7.93
C PHE A 116 3.64 11.80 -7.54
N ILE A 117 3.17 11.54 -6.31
CA ILE A 117 1.99 12.19 -5.73
C ILE A 117 2.41 12.96 -4.48
N LYS A 118 1.90 14.18 -4.33
CA LYS A 118 2.17 14.98 -3.13
C LYS A 118 1.46 14.39 -1.92
N ILE A 119 2.12 14.46 -0.78
CA ILE A 119 1.54 14.15 0.51
C ILE A 119 0.89 15.42 1.06
N SER A 120 -0.29 15.28 1.64
CA SER A 120 -0.97 16.32 2.42
C SER A 120 -1.02 15.88 3.88
N THR A 121 -0.68 16.81 4.76
CA THR A 121 -0.79 16.66 6.23
C THR A 121 -2.07 17.26 6.79
N ALA A 122 -2.85 17.96 5.95
CA ALA A 122 -4.17 18.45 6.34
C ALA A 122 -5.10 17.30 6.76
N ASN A 123 -5.87 17.54 7.81
CA ASN A 123 -6.88 16.61 8.28
C ASN A 123 -7.99 16.43 7.24
N LEU A 124 -8.49 15.20 7.15
CA LEU A 124 -9.71 14.89 6.41
C LEU A 124 -10.90 14.88 7.37
N GLU A 125 -11.99 15.50 6.97
CA GLU A 125 -13.21 15.56 7.78
C GLU A 125 -14.10 14.33 7.54
N MET A 126 -14.90 13.95 8.54
CA MET A 126 -15.94 12.93 8.35
C MET A 126 -16.88 13.32 7.21
N GLY A 127 -17.19 12.34 6.36
CA GLY A 127 -17.96 12.53 5.14
C GLY A 127 -17.15 13.02 3.94
N GLU A 128 -15.86 13.38 4.11
CA GLU A 128 -15.04 13.84 2.99
C GLU A 128 -14.83 12.70 1.98
N PRO A 129 -15.14 12.93 0.68
CA PRO A 129 -14.95 11.92 -0.35
C PRO A 129 -13.47 11.71 -0.69
N VAL A 130 -13.06 10.45 -0.57
CA VAL A 130 -11.72 9.97 -0.89
C VAL A 130 -11.76 8.82 -1.89
N TYR A 131 -10.61 8.47 -2.42
CA TYR A 131 -10.47 7.25 -3.20
C TYR A 131 -9.08 6.65 -3.05
N SER A 132 -8.96 5.38 -3.40
CA SER A 132 -7.71 4.66 -3.48
C SER A 132 -7.54 4.02 -4.85
N PHE A 133 -6.30 3.87 -5.28
CA PHE A 133 -5.93 3.01 -6.40
C PHE A 133 -4.86 2.04 -5.91
N GLY A 134 -4.98 0.77 -6.28
CA GLY A 134 -4.03 -0.25 -5.86
C GLY A 134 -4.30 -1.58 -6.55
N TYR A 135 -3.70 -2.64 -6.03
CA TYR A 135 -3.67 -3.97 -6.64
C TYR A 135 -4.34 -5.05 -5.78
N PRO A 136 -5.58 -4.84 -5.28
CA PRO A 136 -6.26 -5.81 -4.44
C PRO A 136 -6.53 -7.12 -5.17
N LEU A 137 -6.42 -8.24 -4.46
CA LEU A 137 -6.74 -9.57 -4.97
C LEU A 137 -5.93 -9.95 -6.23
N SER A 138 -4.75 -9.33 -6.42
CA SER A 138 -3.77 -9.80 -7.39
C SER A 138 -3.33 -11.21 -6.99
N SER A 139 -3.18 -12.09 -7.96
CA SER A 139 -2.90 -13.51 -7.72
C SER A 139 -1.67 -13.98 -8.46
N TYR A 140 -1.15 -15.13 -8.05
CA TYR A 140 -0.10 -15.84 -8.75
C TYR A 140 -0.45 -17.33 -8.79
N GLY A 141 0.18 -18.05 -9.71
CA GLY A 141 0.11 -19.50 -9.73
C GLY A 141 1.40 -20.10 -10.28
N ILE A 142 1.72 -21.30 -9.81
CA ILE A 142 2.88 -22.06 -10.24
C ILE A 142 2.38 -23.10 -11.24
N ILE A 143 2.83 -23.00 -12.49
CA ILE A 143 2.53 -23.99 -13.53
C ILE A 143 3.55 -25.12 -13.45
N LYS A 144 4.84 -24.76 -13.36
CA LYS A 144 5.94 -25.70 -13.15
C LYS A 144 6.89 -25.14 -12.08
N PRO A 145 7.06 -25.84 -10.94
CA PRO A 145 7.92 -25.40 -9.84
C PRO A 145 9.33 -25.02 -10.33
N GLY A 146 9.77 -23.79 -10.05
CA GLY A 146 11.13 -23.33 -10.35
C GLY A 146 11.37 -22.91 -11.80
N GLU A 147 10.38 -23.04 -12.69
CA GLU A 147 10.53 -22.70 -14.11
C GLU A 147 9.45 -21.75 -14.60
N LEU A 148 8.18 -22.02 -14.27
CA LEU A 148 7.06 -21.33 -14.89
C LEU A 148 5.96 -21.03 -13.87
N GLY A 149 5.69 -19.74 -13.70
CA GLY A 149 4.55 -19.24 -12.95
C GLY A 149 3.90 -18.09 -13.71
N TYR A 150 2.74 -17.66 -13.21
CA TYR A 150 2.07 -16.47 -13.71
C TYR A 150 1.75 -15.52 -12.55
N ILE A 151 1.69 -14.23 -12.87
CA ILE A 151 1.19 -13.18 -11.98
C ILE A 151 0.03 -12.51 -12.70
N LYS A 152 -1.09 -12.33 -12.00
CA LYS A 152 -2.26 -11.60 -12.48
C LYS A 152 -2.51 -10.41 -11.56
N LEU A 153 -2.11 -9.23 -12.03
CA LEU A 153 -2.38 -7.99 -11.33
C LEU A 153 -3.86 -7.58 -11.51
N SER A 154 -4.48 -7.10 -10.43
CA SER A 154 -5.86 -6.60 -10.43
C SER A 154 -5.88 -5.14 -10.01
N PRO A 155 -5.53 -4.19 -10.91
CA PRO A 155 -5.60 -2.77 -10.61
C PRO A 155 -7.06 -2.34 -10.38
N ARG A 156 -7.34 -1.67 -9.26
CA ARG A 156 -8.69 -1.19 -8.93
C ARG A 156 -8.65 0.22 -8.39
N VAL A 157 -9.62 1.02 -8.83
CA VAL A 157 -9.99 2.28 -8.18
C VAL A 157 -11.16 2.01 -7.23
N THR A 158 -11.07 2.51 -6.01
CA THR A 158 -12.09 2.33 -4.98
C THR A 158 -12.42 3.69 -4.37
N SER A 159 -13.67 4.14 -4.49
CA SER A 159 -14.16 5.35 -3.81
C SER A 159 -14.70 5.02 -2.43
N ALA A 160 -14.53 5.95 -1.49
CA ALA A 160 -15.02 5.88 -0.12
C ALA A 160 -15.27 7.29 0.44
N VAL A 161 -15.83 7.36 1.64
CA VAL A 161 -15.80 8.56 2.49
C VAL A 161 -15.08 8.26 3.80
N ILE A 162 -14.59 9.31 4.45
CA ILE A 162 -14.16 9.21 5.85
C ILE A 162 -15.39 8.93 6.72
N SER A 163 -15.45 7.74 7.31
CA SER A 163 -16.54 7.32 8.22
C SER A 163 -16.29 7.73 9.66
N SER A 164 -15.03 7.73 10.08
CA SER A 164 -14.58 8.28 11.35
C SER A 164 -13.29 9.00 11.08
N ASP A 165 -13.22 10.24 11.56
CA ASP A 165 -11.97 10.96 11.70
C ASP A 165 -11.15 10.39 12.87
N LEU A 166 -9.96 10.96 13.04
CA LEU A 166 -8.83 10.56 13.88
C LEU A 166 -9.20 9.69 15.10
N GLU A 167 -9.18 8.38 14.89
CA GLU A 167 -9.32 7.41 15.97
C GLU A 167 -7.94 7.16 16.59
N THR A 168 -7.69 7.73 17.77
CA THR A 168 -6.51 7.39 18.58
C THR A 168 -6.74 6.04 19.25
N ASN A 169 -6.50 4.94 18.52
CA ASN A 169 -6.55 3.59 19.08
C ASN A 169 -5.31 3.22 19.93
N ALA A 170 -4.43 4.19 20.22
CA ALA A 170 -3.26 3.97 21.07
C ALA A 170 -3.66 4.09 22.55
N PRO A 171 -3.29 3.12 23.41
CA PRO A 171 -3.52 3.20 24.87
C PRO A 171 -2.79 4.37 25.56
N ILE A 172 -1.92 5.09 24.83
CA ILE A 172 -1.21 6.27 25.28
C ILE A 172 -1.61 7.43 24.35
N MET A 173 -2.39 8.36 24.88
CA MET A 173 -2.72 9.61 24.21
C MET A 173 -1.56 10.58 24.36
N GLY A 174 -0.80 10.76 23.29
CA GLY A 174 0.22 11.81 23.17
C GLY A 174 0.10 12.47 21.81
N GLU A 175 0.59 13.70 21.67
CA GLU A 175 0.50 14.47 20.41
C GLU A 175 1.13 13.75 19.21
N ASN A 176 2.11 12.86 19.44
CA ASN A 176 2.74 11.99 18.44
C ASN A 176 2.16 10.55 18.38
N ALA A 177 0.94 10.34 18.84
CA ALA A 177 0.25 9.06 18.64
C ALA A 177 -0.04 8.81 17.14
N PRO A 178 -0.09 7.55 16.69
CA PRO A 178 -0.53 7.21 15.34
C PRO A 178 -1.98 7.68 15.14
N LYS A 179 -2.22 8.23 13.95
CA LYS A 179 -3.50 8.80 13.55
C LYS A 179 -4.11 7.94 12.45
N TYR A 180 -5.32 7.43 12.69
CA TYR A 180 -6.02 6.57 11.73
C TYR A 180 -7.36 7.16 11.32
N TYR A 181 -7.70 6.98 10.04
CA TYR A 181 -9.06 7.20 9.55
C TYR A 181 -9.75 5.85 9.33
N VAL A 182 -11.08 5.85 9.48
CA VAL A 182 -11.94 4.73 9.12
C VAL A 182 -12.70 5.08 7.84
N LEU A 183 -12.72 4.18 6.87
CA LEU A 183 -13.40 4.35 5.57
C LEU A 183 -14.62 3.43 5.47
N ASP A 184 -15.67 3.90 4.80
CA ASP A 184 -16.96 3.18 4.59
C ASP A 184 -16.86 2.04 3.56
N LYS A 185 -15.64 1.67 3.20
CA LYS A 185 -15.37 0.73 2.13
C LYS A 185 -14.42 -0.35 2.57
N ALA A 186 -14.83 -1.59 2.31
CA ALA A 186 -13.98 -2.75 2.50
C ALA A 186 -12.71 -2.65 1.64
N LEU A 187 -11.57 -2.71 2.32
CA LEU A 187 -10.27 -2.88 1.70
C LEU A 187 -9.95 -4.38 1.66
N ASN A 188 -9.27 -4.82 0.61
CA ASN A 188 -8.87 -6.22 0.44
C ASN A 188 -7.35 -6.37 0.52
N TYR A 189 -6.88 -7.60 0.74
CA TYR A 189 -5.47 -7.93 0.58
C TYR A 189 -4.95 -7.46 -0.77
N GLY A 190 -3.78 -6.83 -0.77
CA GLY A 190 -3.19 -6.17 -1.94
C GLY A 190 -3.44 -4.65 -1.99
N ASN A 191 -4.42 -4.11 -1.25
CA ASN A 191 -4.55 -2.66 -1.07
C ASN A 191 -3.51 -2.08 -0.12
N SER A 192 -2.98 -2.88 0.81
CA SER A 192 -2.00 -2.46 1.81
C SER A 192 -0.88 -1.63 1.21
N GLY A 193 -0.65 -0.44 1.78
CA GLY A 193 0.32 0.55 1.32
C GLY A 193 -0.15 1.45 0.16
N GLY A 194 -1.29 1.16 -0.46
CA GLY A 194 -1.89 1.99 -1.49
C GLY A 194 -2.35 3.37 -0.96
N PRO A 195 -2.38 4.41 -1.80
CA PRO A 195 -2.71 5.77 -1.39
C PRO A 195 -4.19 5.95 -1.05
N ILE A 196 -4.48 6.81 -0.07
CA ILE A 196 -5.80 7.40 0.19
C ILE A 196 -5.77 8.88 -0.22
N VAL A 197 -6.55 9.20 -1.23
CA VAL A 197 -6.46 10.46 -1.97
C VAL A 197 -7.72 11.28 -1.77
N SER A 198 -7.58 12.55 -1.37
CA SER A 198 -8.72 13.48 -1.34
C SER A 198 -9.18 13.75 -2.76
N THR A 199 -10.49 13.62 -3.01
CA THR A 199 -11.06 13.92 -4.33
C THR A 199 -11.02 15.41 -4.67
N LYS A 200 -10.85 16.28 -3.66
CA LYS A 200 -10.79 17.73 -3.79
C LYS A 200 -9.42 18.21 -4.28
N THR A 201 -8.34 17.70 -3.69
CA THR A 201 -6.96 18.16 -3.96
C THR A 201 -6.19 17.23 -4.89
N GLY A 202 -6.50 15.92 -4.88
CA GLY A 202 -5.67 14.92 -5.53
C GLY A 202 -4.38 14.57 -4.78
N ASN A 203 -4.20 15.10 -3.58
CA ASN A 203 -3.07 14.78 -2.69
C ASN A 203 -3.40 13.55 -1.84
N VAL A 204 -2.35 12.88 -1.37
CA VAL A 204 -2.46 11.68 -0.53
C VAL A 204 -2.39 12.08 0.94
N HIS A 205 -3.34 11.64 1.75
CA HIS A 205 -3.40 11.96 3.19
C HIS A 205 -3.07 10.76 4.09
N ALA A 206 -3.19 9.55 3.54
CA ALA A 206 -2.99 8.32 4.28
C ALA A 206 -2.61 7.16 3.35
N ILE A 207 -2.20 6.03 3.94
CA ILE A 207 -2.04 4.76 3.24
C ILE A 207 -3.04 3.71 3.77
N CYS A 208 -3.48 2.81 2.90
CA CYS A 208 -4.21 1.62 3.31
C CYS A 208 -3.36 0.79 4.27
N SER A 209 -3.76 0.66 5.53
CA SER A 209 -3.00 -0.10 6.53
C SER A 209 -3.65 -1.44 6.78
N SER A 210 -4.89 -1.42 7.27
CA SER A 210 -5.59 -2.65 7.64
C SER A 210 -7.08 -2.56 7.31
N PHE A 211 -7.78 -3.64 7.61
CA PHE A 211 -9.23 -3.67 7.60
C PHE A 211 -9.68 -4.28 8.92
N GLN A 212 -10.90 -3.97 9.34
CA GLN A 212 -11.46 -4.51 10.57
C GLN A 212 -12.31 -5.75 10.25
N PRO A 213 -11.77 -6.98 10.41
CA PRO A 213 -12.58 -8.18 10.31
C PRO A 213 -13.48 -8.33 11.53
N VAL A 214 -14.65 -8.93 11.34
CA VAL A 214 -15.55 -9.30 12.43
C VAL A 214 -15.64 -10.82 12.49
N ALA A 215 -15.20 -11.41 13.60
CA ALA A 215 -15.36 -12.83 13.86
C ALA A 215 -16.69 -13.07 14.57
N ILE A 216 -17.64 -13.73 13.90
CA ILE A 216 -18.93 -14.11 14.46
C ILE A 216 -18.88 -15.57 14.86
N LYS A 217 -18.95 -15.83 16.17
CA LYS A 217 -19.05 -17.18 16.73
C LYS A 217 -20.33 -17.85 16.24
N GLN A 218 -20.21 -19.10 15.79
CA GLN A 218 -21.31 -19.96 15.36
C GLN A 218 -21.45 -21.12 16.35
N PRO A 219 -22.22 -20.98 17.44
CA PRO A 219 -22.32 -22.01 18.49
C PRO A 219 -22.85 -23.36 18.01
N HIS A 220 -23.53 -23.38 16.87
CA HIS A 220 -24.15 -24.57 16.28
C HIS A 220 -23.23 -25.31 15.29
N LEU A 221 -22.06 -24.75 14.98
CA LEU A 221 -21.07 -25.36 14.11
C LEU A 221 -19.82 -25.67 14.92
N MET A 222 -19.34 -26.91 14.87
CA MET A 222 -18.14 -27.33 15.60
C MET A 222 -16.99 -27.58 14.62
N ASP A 223 -15.77 -27.18 15.02
CA ASP A 223 -14.54 -27.56 14.32
C ASP A 223 -14.16 -29.03 14.62
N THR A 224 -13.04 -29.47 14.07
CA THR A 224 -12.52 -30.83 14.27
C THR A 224 -12.17 -31.16 15.73
N ASP A 225 -12.00 -30.14 16.58
CA ASP A 225 -11.70 -30.28 18.00
C ASP A 225 -12.98 -30.15 18.88
N GLY A 226 -14.16 -30.07 18.26
CA GLY A 226 -15.44 -29.91 18.95
C GLY A 226 -15.68 -28.50 19.51
N LYS A 227 -14.91 -27.50 19.07
CA LYS A 227 -15.07 -26.11 19.50
C LYS A 227 -15.99 -25.35 18.54
N PRO A 228 -16.81 -24.39 19.04
CA PRO A 228 -17.61 -23.55 18.17
C PRO A 228 -16.77 -22.83 17.11
N MET A 229 -17.16 -22.99 15.85
CA MET A 229 -16.50 -22.33 14.73
C MET A 229 -16.75 -20.82 14.78
N ASN A 230 -15.77 -20.04 14.28
CA ASN A 230 -15.95 -18.63 14.00
C ASN A 230 -16.05 -18.43 12.49
N ILE A 231 -17.08 -17.71 12.04
CA ILE A 231 -17.13 -17.18 10.67
C ILE A 231 -16.51 -15.80 10.71
N VAL A 232 -15.45 -15.60 9.94
CA VAL A 232 -14.81 -14.29 9.79
C VAL A 232 -15.47 -13.56 8.63
N ILE A 233 -16.10 -12.43 8.91
CA ILE A 233 -16.52 -11.45 7.90
C ILE A 233 -15.28 -10.60 7.60
N PRO A 234 -14.75 -10.64 6.36
CA PRO A 234 -13.42 -10.13 6.07
C PRO A 234 -13.26 -8.64 6.35
N SER A 235 -14.25 -7.79 6.08
CA SER A 235 -14.14 -6.36 6.37
C SER A 235 -15.50 -5.67 6.29
N ILE A 236 -15.80 -4.81 7.26
CA ILE A 236 -16.89 -3.82 7.18
C ILE A 236 -16.32 -2.43 6.88
N TYR A 237 -15.16 -2.11 7.48
CA TYR A 237 -14.48 -0.84 7.31
C TYR A 237 -12.99 -1.02 6.97
N GLY A 238 -12.45 -0.06 6.23
CA GLY A 238 -11.01 0.09 5.98
C GLY A 238 -10.38 1.00 7.02
N VAL A 239 -9.20 0.66 7.52
CA VAL A 239 -8.42 1.48 8.46
C VAL A 239 -7.15 1.96 7.75
N VAL A 240 -6.93 3.26 7.75
CA VAL A 240 -5.86 3.89 6.97
C VAL A 240 -4.98 4.76 7.85
N SER A 241 -3.66 4.66 7.65
CA SER A 241 -2.66 5.33 8.48
C SER A 241 -2.32 6.70 7.89
N SER A 242 -2.54 7.76 8.66
CA SER A 242 -2.35 9.15 8.21
C SER A 242 -0.87 9.56 8.19
N PHE A 243 -0.54 10.45 7.26
CA PHE A 243 0.75 11.16 7.25
C PHE A 243 0.82 12.33 8.25
N ASP A 244 -0.29 12.67 8.92
CA ASP A 244 -0.31 13.70 9.97
C ASP A 244 0.31 13.17 11.29
N ASN A 245 1.63 13.03 11.30
CA ASN A 245 2.39 12.69 12.49
C ASN A 245 3.76 13.39 12.42
N MET A 246 4.22 14.00 13.52
CA MET A 246 5.42 14.85 13.45
C MET A 246 6.67 14.08 13.04
N ASP A 247 6.87 12.86 13.56
CA ASP A 247 8.06 12.06 13.27
C ASP A 247 8.17 11.75 11.77
N ILE A 248 7.05 11.40 11.12
CA ILE A 248 7.02 11.17 9.68
C ILE A 248 7.16 12.47 8.88
N ILE A 249 6.54 13.58 9.33
CA ILE A 249 6.63 14.87 8.64
C ILE A 249 8.08 15.38 8.64
N GLU A 250 8.76 15.33 9.77
CA GLU A 250 10.17 15.73 9.89
C GLU A 250 11.08 14.86 9.03
N LEU A 251 10.86 13.54 9.05
CA LEU A 251 11.56 12.61 8.17
C LEU A 251 11.37 12.98 6.70
N LEU A 252 10.14 13.11 6.23
CA LEU A 252 9.82 13.45 4.84
C LEU A 252 10.46 14.78 4.41
N LYS A 253 10.47 15.79 5.28
CA LYS A 253 11.14 17.08 5.03
C LYS A 253 12.66 16.91 4.92
N SER A 254 13.29 16.14 5.80
CA SER A 254 14.73 15.85 5.73
C SER A 254 15.13 15.12 4.43
N LEU A 255 14.19 14.36 3.86
CA LEU A 255 14.34 13.64 2.61
C LEU A 255 13.95 14.47 1.38
N HIS A 256 13.59 15.75 1.57
CA HIS A 256 13.12 16.67 0.53
C HIS A 256 11.86 16.17 -0.22
N VAL A 257 11.03 15.35 0.45
CA VAL A 257 9.74 14.93 -0.09
C VAL A 257 8.77 16.11 -0.08
N PRO A 258 8.05 16.39 -1.17
CA PRO A 258 7.07 17.46 -1.22
C PRO A 258 5.84 17.14 -0.35
N VAL A 259 5.70 17.87 0.75
CA VAL A 259 4.58 17.80 1.70
C VAL A 259 3.81 19.13 1.67
N GLU A 260 2.49 19.04 1.65
CA GLU A 260 1.54 20.16 1.74
C GLU A 260 0.82 20.20 3.10
#